data_AF-A0A2S2PIP8-F1
#
_entry.id   AF-A0A2S2PIP8-F1
#
_cell.length_a   1.000
_cell.length_b   1.000
_cell.length_c   1.000
_cell.angle_alpha   90.00
_cell.angle_beta   90.00
_cell.angle_gamma   90.00
#
_symmetry.space_group_name_H-M   'P 1'
#
loop_
_entity.id
_entity.type
_entity.pdbx_description
1 polymer ?
#
loop_
_entity_poly.entity_id
_entity_poly.type
_entity_poly.pdbx_seq_one_letter_code
_entity_poly.pdbx_strand_id
1 'polypeptide(L)'
;IISVTILKSFCGFLLVASQLLMYCYIFNRIETEKSAVNFGLYSSNWTALDLKFKKTLFLAMNMNSAHRRVMKVSPKSIINLEMFASAMNMTYSIVSVLLNSRTGK
;
A
#
# COMPACT_ATOMS: atom_id res chain seq x y z
N ILE A 1 -16.70 -26.24 -22.94
CA ILE A 1 -17.47 -25.86 -21.74
C ILE A 1 -16.48 -25.66 -20.61
N ILE A 2 -16.28 -24.43 -20.12
CA ILE A 2 -15.38 -24.18 -18.98
C ILE A 2 -16.00 -24.90 -17.77
N SER A 3 -15.22 -25.74 -17.10
CA SER A 3 -15.71 -26.49 -15.93
C SER A 3 -16.17 -25.50 -14.84
N VAL A 4 -17.32 -25.77 -14.23
CA VAL A 4 -17.90 -24.97 -13.14
C VAL A 4 -16.87 -24.74 -12.02
N THR A 5 -15.99 -25.72 -11.78
CA THR A 5 -14.90 -25.63 -10.82
C THR A 5 -13.87 -24.56 -11.17
N ILE A 6 -13.51 -24.44 -12.46
CA ILE A 6 -12.54 -23.42 -12.93
C ILE A 6 -13.13 -22.03 -12.76
N LEU A 7 -14.40 -21.86 -13.13
CA LEU A 7 -15.10 -20.58 -13.00
C LEU A 7 -15.20 -20.12 -11.54
N LYS A 8 -15.55 -21.04 -10.62
CA LYS A 8 -15.64 -20.75 -9.19
C LYS A 8 -14.29 -20.32 -8.61
N SER A 9 -13.20 -21.03 -8.96
CA SER A 9 -11.85 -20.69 -8.50
C SER A 9 -11.38 -19.33 -9.02
N PHE A 10 -11.63 -19.04 -10.30
CA PHE A 10 -11.27 -17.74 -10.89
C PHE A 10 -12.05 -16.59 -10.25
N CYS A 11 -13.35 -16.75 -10.03
CA CYS A 11 -14.17 -15.74 -9.35
C CYS A 11 -13.68 -15.50 -7.91
N GLY A 12 -13.37 -16.57 -7.16
CA GLY A 12 -12.82 -16.46 -5.81
C GLY A 12 -11.48 -15.71 -5.78
N PHE A 13 -10.59 -16.00 -6.72
CA PHE A 13 -9.33 -15.29 -6.86
C PHE A 13 -9.52 -13.80 -7.14
N LEU A 14 -10.41 -13.44 -8.09
CA LEU A 14 -10.70 -12.04 -8.40
C LEU A 14 -11.26 -11.27 -7.20
N LEU A 15 -12.16 -11.89 -6.43
CA LEU A 15 -12.72 -11.27 -5.22
C LEU A 15 -11.62 -10.95 -4.21
N VAL A 16 -10.78 -11.94 -3.87
CA VAL A 16 -9.68 -11.75 -2.91
C VAL A 16 -8.66 -10.71 -3.40
N ALA A 17 -8.29 -10.77 -4.68
CA ALA A 17 -7.36 -9.80 -5.28
C ALA A 17 -7.94 -8.38 -5.27
N SER A 18 -9.22 -8.21 -5.57
CA SER A 18 -9.89 -6.90 -5.54
C SER A 18 -9.95 -6.31 -4.13
N GLN A 19 -10.22 -7.15 -3.13
CA GLN A 19 -10.26 -6.72 -1.74
C GLN A 19 -8.88 -6.29 -1.24
N LEU A 20 -7.83 -7.07 -1.55
CA LEU A 20 -6.45 -6.71 -1.22
C LEU A 20 -6.03 -5.41 -1.93
N LEU A 21 -6.34 -5.27 -3.22
CA LEU A 21 -6.07 -4.06 -3.98
C LEU A 21 -6.72 -2.83 -3.36
N MET A 22 -7.98 -2.94 -2.94
CA MET A 22 -8.71 -1.83 -2.32
C MET A 22 -8.03 -1.35 -1.04
N TYR A 23 -7.63 -2.27 -0.15
CA TYR A 23 -6.88 -1.93 1.05
C TYR A 23 -5.54 -1.27 0.71
N CYS A 24 -4.72 -1.92 -0.13
CA CYS A 24 -3.43 -1.41 -0.57
C CYS A 24 -3.53 -0.02 -1.20
N TYR A 25 -4.58 0.25 -1.97
CA TYR A 25 -4.83 1.55 -2.58
C TYR A 25 -5.16 2.63 -1.55
N ILE A 26 -6.10 2.34 -0.64
CA ILE A 26 -6.51 3.30 0.40
C ILE A 26 -5.32 3.65 1.30
N PHE A 27 -4.57 2.66 1.77
CA PHE A 27 -3.41 2.90 2.63
C PHE A 27 -2.31 3.67 1.91
N ASN A 28 -2.01 3.34 0.66
CA ASN A 28 -1.04 4.09 -0.14
C ASN A 28 -1.46 5.54 -0.36
N ARG A 29 -2.76 5.79 -0.59
CA ARG A 29 -3.29 7.13 -0.76
C ARG A 29 -3.20 7.92 0.55
N ILE A 30 -3.56 7.34 1.68
CA ILE A 30 -3.41 7.99 3.00
C ILE A 30 -1.96 8.42 3.23
N GLU A 31 -0.99 7.56 2.90
CA GLU A 31 0.43 7.88 3.03
C GLU A 31 0.84 9.05 2.11
N THR A 32 0.37 9.03 0.87
CA THR A 32 0.65 10.08 -0.12
C THR A 32 0.09 11.43 0.31
N GLU A 33 -1.18 11.47 0.72
CA GLU A 33 -1.86 12.69 1.18
C GLU A 33 -1.23 13.24 2.46
N LYS A 34 -0.83 12.37 3.40
CA LYS A 34 -0.08 12.80 4.60
C LYS A 34 1.23 13.50 4.24
N SER A 35 1.99 12.93 3.30
CA SER A 35 3.23 13.55 2.80
C SER A 35 2.95 14.90 2.15
N ALA A 36 1.87 15.00 1.36
CA ALA A 36 1.45 16.24 0.73
C ALA A 36 1.09 17.33 1.75
N VAL A 37 0.43 16.99 2.87
CA VAL A 37 0.15 17.94 3.96
C VAL A 37 1.43 18.49 4.58
N ASN A 38 2.40 17.62 4.90
CA ASN A 38 3.69 18.06 5.45
C ASN A 38 4.44 18.97 4.47
N PHE A 39 4.41 18.61 3.18
CA PHE A 39 5.02 19.41 2.14
C PHE A 39 4.35 20.79 2.03
N GLY A 40 3.01 20.84 2.02
CA GLY A 40 2.26 22.10 1.98
C GLY A 40 2.55 23.00 3.20
N LEU A 41 2.64 22.41 4.39
CA LEU A 41 3.05 23.12 5.61
C LEU A 41 4.47 23.70 5.49
N TYR A 42 5.41 22.92 4.96
CA TYR A 42 6.80 23.35 4.74
C TYR A 42 6.92 24.45 3.66
N SER A 43 6.13 24.36 2.59
CA SER A 43 6.12 25.35 1.50
C SER A 43 5.40 26.66 1.84
N SER A 44 4.75 26.75 3.02
CA SER A 44 4.15 27.99 3.49
C SER A 44 5.20 29.05 3.84
N ASN A 45 4.80 30.33 3.97
CA ASN A 45 5.71 31.42 4.35
C ASN A 45 6.02 31.45 5.87
N TRP A 46 6.22 30.28 6.48
CA TRP A 46 6.35 30.11 7.93
C TRP A 46 7.59 30.78 8.53
N THR A 47 8.60 31.06 7.72
CA THR A 47 9.83 31.75 8.15
C THR A 47 9.56 33.18 8.61
N ALA A 48 8.57 33.85 8.01
CA ALA A 48 8.13 35.19 8.37
C ALA A 48 7.21 35.23 9.61
N LEU A 49 6.72 34.07 10.08
CA LEU A 49 5.79 33.97 11.21
C LEU A 49 6.52 33.91 12.56
N ASP A 50 5.76 34.13 13.64
CA ASP A 50 6.29 34.21 15.00
C ASP A 50 6.77 32.86 15.55
N LEU A 51 7.51 32.89 16.66
CA LEU A 51 8.11 31.69 17.25
C LEU A 51 7.07 30.67 17.74
N LYS A 52 5.90 31.12 18.21
CA LYS A 52 4.83 30.23 18.64
C LYS A 52 4.28 29.48 17.43
N PHE A 53 4.02 30.17 16.32
CA PHE A 53 3.61 29.52 15.08
C PHE A 53 4.63 28.49 14.60
N LYS A 54 5.92 28.84 14.56
CA LYS A 54 6.99 27.92 14.15
C LYS A 54 7.03 26.64 14.98
N LYS A 55 6.88 26.75 16.31
CA LYS A 55 6.80 25.59 17.21
C LYS A 55 5.57 24.74 16.94
N THR A 56 4.41 25.36 16.71
CA THR A 56 3.17 24.66 16.38
C THR A 56 3.27 23.94 15.03
N LEU A 57 3.84 24.58 14.02
CA LEU A 57 4.08 23.99 12.69
C LEU A 57 4.95 22.75 12.80
N PHE A 58 6.08 22.86 13.51
CA PHE A 58 7.00 21.76 13.72
C PHE A 58 6.33 20.60 14.46
N LEU A 59 5.51 20.90 15.48
CA LEU A 59 4.72 19.91 16.19
C LEU A 59 3.71 19.23 15.27
N ALA A 60 2.99 19.98 14.45
CA ALA A 60 2.00 19.44 13.51
C ALA A 60 2.66 18.51 12.46
N MET A 61 3.78 18.94 11.87
CA MET A 61 4.55 18.11 10.94
C MET A 61 5.08 16.83 11.63
N ASN A 62 5.58 16.94 12.86
CA ASN A 62 6.02 15.79 13.63
C ASN A 62 4.88 14.85 14.01
N MET A 63 3.71 15.35 14.40
CA MET A 63 2.54 14.52 14.72
C MET A 63 1.98 13.82 13.48
N ASN A 64 1.86 14.53 12.37
CA ASN A 64 1.43 13.95 11.09
C ASN A 64 2.42 12.87 10.60
N SER A 65 3.72 13.07 10.88
CA SER A 65 4.79 12.12 10.58
C SER A 65 5.03 11.07 11.68
N ALA A 66 4.49 11.21 12.89
CA ALA A 66 4.80 10.31 14.02
C ALA A 66 4.29 8.89 13.76
N HIS A 67 3.24 8.78 12.94
CA HIS A 67 2.77 7.53 12.37
C HIS A 67 3.66 6.99 11.24
N ARG A 68 4.96 7.37 11.16
CA ARG A 68 5.98 6.82 10.23
C ARG A 68 6.17 5.28 10.31
N ARG A 69 5.43 4.59 11.20
CA ARG A 69 4.99 3.23 10.90
C ARG A 69 3.96 3.30 9.76
N VAL A 70 4.44 3.56 8.54
CA VAL A 70 3.74 3.27 7.27
C VAL A 70 2.90 2.03 7.51
N MET A 71 1.57 2.10 7.57
CA MET A 71 0.75 1.12 8.30
C MET A 71 1.26 -0.32 8.12
N LYS A 72 2.07 -0.73 9.10
CA LYS A 72 2.92 -1.92 9.00
C LYS A 72 2.08 -3.06 9.55
N VAL A 73 1.69 -3.98 8.70
CA VAL A 73 1.11 -5.26 9.17
C VAL A 73 2.17 -6.07 9.91
N SER A 74 3.44 -5.90 9.51
CA SER A 74 4.59 -6.55 10.12
C SER A 74 5.80 -5.62 10.04
N PRO A 75 6.83 -5.74 10.90
CA PRO A 75 8.05 -4.93 10.82
C PRO A 75 8.67 -4.84 9.41
N LYS A 76 8.47 -5.90 8.61
CA LYS A 76 8.96 -6.04 7.23
C LYS A 76 7.93 -5.77 6.13
N SER A 77 6.66 -5.53 6.45
CA SER A 77 5.59 -5.45 5.44
C SER A 77 4.70 -4.24 5.65
N ILE A 78 4.79 -3.33 4.68
CA ILE A 78 3.99 -2.11 4.57
C ILE A 78 2.79 -2.44 3.67
N ILE A 79 1.57 -2.07 4.08
CA ILE A 79 0.42 -2.19 3.19
C ILE A 79 0.44 -1.04 2.21
N ASN A 80 0.84 -1.31 0.97
CA ASN A 80 0.85 -0.36 -0.14
C ASN A 80 0.62 -1.11 -1.46
N LEU A 81 0.58 -0.38 -2.59
CA LEU A 81 0.44 -1.01 -3.91
C LEU A 81 1.62 -1.95 -4.25
N GLU A 82 2.82 -1.68 -3.73
CA GLU A 82 4.00 -2.54 -3.93
C GLU A 82 3.80 -3.93 -3.30
N MET A 83 3.20 -3.99 -2.10
CA MET A 83 2.83 -5.25 -1.44
C MET A 83 1.84 -6.04 -2.29
N PHE A 84 0.84 -5.39 -2.88
CA PHE A 84 -0.11 -6.03 -3.79
C PHE A 84 0.60 -6.59 -5.03
N ALA A 85 1.45 -5.80 -5.68
CA ALA A 85 2.23 -6.24 -6.84
C ALA A 85 3.13 -7.44 -6.50
N SER A 86 3.79 -7.41 -5.34
CA SER A 86 4.59 -8.52 -4.83
C SER A 86 3.76 -9.80 -4.62
N ALA A 87 2.57 -9.68 -4.01
CA ALA A 87 1.66 -10.81 -3.82
C ALA A 87 1.18 -11.42 -5.15
N MET A 88 0.88 -10.57 -6.14
CA MET A 88 0.48 -11.02 -7.48
C MET A 88 1.64 -11.71 -8.21
N ASN A 89 2.86 -11.16 -8.13
CA ASN A 89 4.06 -11.75 -8.70
C ASN A 89 4.39 -13.12 -8.07
N MET A 90 4.26 -13.24 -6.75
CA MET A 90 4.43 -14.50 -6.04
C MET A 90 3.40 -15.54 -6.49
N THR A 91 2.13 -15.14 -6.63
CA THR A 91 1.06 -16.01 -7.13
C THR A 91 1.39 -16.51 -8.54
N TYR A 92 1.80 -15.62 -9.45
CA TYR A 92 2.20 -15.98 -10.81
C TYR A 92 3.39 -16.94 -10.82
N SER A 93 4.41 -16.68 -10.00
CA SER A 93 5.61 -17.53 -9.89
C SER A 93 5.25 -18.94 -9.43
N ILE A 94 4.43 -19.08 -8.38
CA ILE A 94 3.95 -20.37 -7.87
C ILE A 94 3.18 -21.13 -8.97
N VAL A 95 2.26 -20.46 -9.66
CA VAL A 95 1.48 -21.07 -10.73
C VAL A 95 2.38 -21.50 -11.89
N SER A 96 3.33 -20.66 -12.30
CA SER A 96 4.30 -20.97 -13.36
C SER A 96 5.13 -22.21 -13.03
N VAL A 97 5.67 -22.31 -11.82
CA VAL A 97 6.43 -23.49 -11.36
C VAL A 97 5.56 -24.75 -11.33
N LEU A 98 4.31 -24.63 -10.86
CA LEU A 98 3.37 -25.76 -10.84
C LEU A 98 2.97 -26.25 -12.24
N LEU A 99 2.83 -25.35 -13.21
CA LEU A 99 2.54 -25.73 -14.60
C LEU A 99 3.77 -26.38 -15.25
N ASN A 100 4.96 -25.79 -15.10
CA ASN A 100 6.19 -26.33 -15.67
C ASN A 100 6.54 -27.72 -15.09
N SER A 101 6.38 -27.92 -13.78
CA SER A 101 6.63 -29.22 -13.13
C SER A 101 5.66 -30.34 -13.57
N ARG A 102 4.46 -29.98 -14.06
CA ARG A 102 3.51 -30.93 -14.66
C ARG A 102 3.81 -31.25 -16.12
N THR A 103 4.39 -30.30 -16.85
CA THR A 103 4.66 -30.42 -18.29
C THR A 103 6.00 -31.11 -18.58
N GLY A 104 6.93 -31.11 -17.62
CA GLY A 104 8.20 -31.85 -17.69
C GLY A 104 8.13 -33.32 -17.23
N LYS A 105 6.93 -33.85 -16.99
CA LYS A 105 6.66 -35.29 -16.85
C LYS A 105 5.99 -35.79 -18.13
#